data_AF-A0A1V8T8D6-F1
#
_entry.id   AF-A0A1V8T8D6-F1
#
_cell.length_a   1.000
_cell.length_b   1.000
_cell.length_c   1.000
_cell.angle_alpha   90.00
_cell.angle_beta   90.00
_cell.angle_gamma   90.00
#
_symmetry.space_group_name_H-M   'P 1'
#
loop_
_entity.id
_entity.type
_entity.pdbx_description
1 polymer ?
#
loop_
_entity_poly.entity_id
_entity_poly.type
_entity_poly.pdbx_seq_one_letter_code
_entity_poly.pdbx_strand_id
1 'polypeptide(L)'
;MGRYVIPEGVQLTPILFSDACPDLPTTRDIGFPHLIDMSDWNQWTGYTQFRVADSIATFLWNWDKDQFRLFFDLSRYDFKITWERPCGMDRCFTIQRIGRKVLTGFRLPKHFAKGDEWTPLVAFDIEGDGRWTDSYCYLGSSPANSKTWGRIVSWKILFNQLWDLERNRGATVKVDHGGLKLDA
;
A
#
# COMPACT_ATOMS: atom_id res chain seq x y z
N MET A 1 11.28 -17.43 3.95
CA MET A 1 11.44 -15.96 4.01
C MET A 1 12.77 -15.65 4.67
N GLY A 2 13.68 -14.97 3.96
CA GLY A 2 14.92 -14.50 4.59
C GLY A 2 14.59 -13.47 5.66
N ARG A 3 15.13 -13.64 6.87
CA ARG A 3 15.09 -12.58 7.89
C ARG A 3 15.95 -11.45 7.37
N TYR A 4 15.36 -10.28 7.12
CA TYR A 4 16.15 -9.06 6.94
C TYR A 4 16.83 -8.77 8.27
N VAL A 5 18.15 -8.94 8.31
CA VAL A 5 18.97 -8.61 9.48
C VAL A 5 19.46 -7.18 9.26
N ILE A 6 19.05 -6.27 10.14
CA ILE A 6 19.62 -4.93 10.19
C ILE A 6 21.09 -5.11 10.64
N PRO A 7 22.08 -4.69 9.84
CA PRO A 7 23.48 -4.83 10.23
C PRO A 7 23.76 -4.13 11.56
N GLU A 8 24.64 -4.70 12.38
CA GLU A 8 25.07 -4.05 13.63
C GLU A 8 25.59 -2.64 13.35
N GLY A 9 25.12 -1.65 14.12
CA GLY A 9 25.50 -0.25 13.98
C GLY A 9 24.65 0.58 13.00
N VAL A 10 23.69 -0.02 12.28
CA VAL A 10 22.76 0.76 11.45
C VAL A 10 21.65 1.38 12.30
N GLN A 11 21.66 2.70 12.39
CA GLN A 11 20.59 3.46 13.03
C GLN A 11 19.41 3.58 12.07
N LEU A 12 18.23 3.15 12.51
CA LEU A 12 17.00 3.34 11.75
C LEU A 12 16.65 4.83 11.73
N THR A 13 16.52 5.39 10.52
CA THR A 13 16.00 6.75 10.35
C THR A 13 14.49 6.75 10.59
N PRO A 14 13.94 7.68 11.38
CA PRO A 14 12.50 7.80 11.54
C PRO A 14 11.80 8.14 10.22
N ILE A 15 10.53 7.76 10.09
CA ILE A 15 9.70 8.23 8.99
C ILE A 15 9.40 9.72 9.20
N LEU A 16 9.63 10.52 8.17
CA LEU A 16 9.15 11.90 8.09
C LEU A 16 7.89 11.94 7.22
N PHE A 17 6.97 12.85 7.54
CA PHE A 17 5.76 13.06 6.76
C PHE A 17 5.80 14.42 6.06
N SER A 18 5.10 14.52 4.93
CA SER A 18 5.07 15.69 4.05
C SER A 18 3.67 16.31 4.01
N ASP A 19 3.60 17.65 4.03
CA ASP A 19 2.38 18.43 3.81
C ASP A 19 2.14 18.73 2.31
N ALA A 20 2.77 17.99 1.40
CA ALA A 20 2.64 18.20 -0.05
C ALA A 20 1.19 18.04 -0.57
N CYS A 21 0.33 17.32 0.17
CA CYS A 21 -1.10 17.19 -0.12
C CYS A 21 -1.91 17.82 1.02
N PRO A 22 -2.60 18.95 0.77
CA PRO A 22 -3.42 19.62 1.78
C PRO A 22 -4.54 18.76 2.38
N ASP A 23 -5.03 17.76 1.63
CA ASP A 23 -6.10 16.86 2.07
C ASP A 23 -5.60 15.79 3.06
N LEU A 24 -4.28 15.57 3.14
CA LEU A 24 -3.61 14.61 4.03
C LEU A 24 -2.51 15.31 4.85
N PRO A 25 -2.86 16.29 5.72
CA PRO A 25 -1.87 17.06 6.45
C PRO A 25 -1.15 16.20 7.50
N THR A 26 0.11 16.54 7.79
CA THR A 26 0.97 15.86 8.76
C THR A 26 0.47 15.94 10.21
N THR A 27 -0.43 16.89 10.49
CA THR A 27 -1.00 17.17 11.81
C THR A 27 -2.14 16.23 12.19
N ARG A 28 -2.60 15.36 11.29
CA ARG A 28 -3.66 14.39 11.59
C ARG A 28 -3.19 13.30 12.54
N ASP A 29 -4.15 12.75 13.29
CA ASP A 29 -3.89 11.67 14.22
C ASP A 29 -3.40 10.39 13.51
N ILE A 30 -2.71 9.55 14.27
CA ILE A 30 -2.38 8.21 13.83
C ILE A 30 -3.68 7.43 13.53
N GLY A 31 -3.77 6.92 12.30
CA GLY A 31 -4.92 6.19 11.77
C GLY A 31 -5.44 6.79 10.47
N PHE A 32 -5.18 8.08 10.24
CA PHE A 32 -5.39 8.69 8.92
C PHE A 32 -4.21 8.38 7.99
N PRO A 33 -4.43 8.31 6.67
CA PRO A 33 -3.35 8.28 5.69
C PRO A 33 -2.55 9.59 5.73
N HIS A 34 -1.23 9.47 5.64
CA HIS A 34 -0.29 10.59 5.51
C HIS A 34 0.60 10.38 4.29
N LEU A 35 1.18 11.46 3.76
CA LEU A 35 2.26 11.34 2.79
C LEU A 35 3.59 11.21 3.53
N ILE A 36 4.34 10.16 3.23
CA ILE A 36 5.73 10.00 3.68
C ILE A 36 6.59 10.93 2.83
N ASP A 37 7.49 11.67 3.48
CA ASP A 37 8.49 12.45 2.78
C ASP A 37 9.54 11.50 2.15
N MET A 38 9.70 11.63 0.84
CA MET A 38 10.57 10.78 0.05
C MET A 38 11.93 11.42 -0.23
N SER A 39 12.18 12.68 0.17
CA SER A 39 13.44 13.40 -0.13
C SER A 39 14.68 12.70 0.40
N ASP A 40 14.59 12.19 1.63
CA ASP A 40 15.70 11.53 2.35
C ASP A 40 15.45 10.04 2.57
N TRP A 41 14.44 9.48 1.89
CA TRP A 41 14.04 8.11 2.07
C TRP A 41 15.10 7.14 1.53
N ASN A 42 15.36 6.07 2.30
CA ASN A 42 16.26 5.00 1.91
C ASN A 42 15.84 3.66 2.53
N GLN A 43 16.54 2.58 2.18
CA GLN A 43 16.26 1.20 2.65
C GLN A 43 16.29 1.00 4.17
N TRP A 44 16.88 1.93 4.92
CA TRP A 44 16.99 1.90 6.38
C TRP A 44 15.94 2.78 7.09
N THR A 45 15.08 3.46 6.33
CA THR A 45 14.01 4.28 6.87
C THR A 45 12.92 3.41 7.47
N GLY A 46 12.76 3.49 8.80
CA GLY A 46 11.56 3.15 9.55
C GLY A 46 10.77 1.88 9.19
N TYR A 47 11.41 0.75 8.84
CA TYR A 47 10.70 -0.47 8.42
C TYR A 47 9.59 -0.91 9.39
N THR A 48 9.78 -0.72 10.69
CA THR A 48 8.83 -1.09 11.75
C THR A 48 7.70 -0.07 11.95
N GLN A 49 7.82 1.12 11.37
CA GLN A 49 6.88 2.24 11.52
C GLN A 49 5.93 2.37 10.33
N PHE A 50 6.15 1.63 9.25
CA PHE A 50 5.29 1.72 8.07
C PHE A 50 3.85 1.31 8.34
N ARG A 51 2.93 2.12 7.82
CA ARG A 51 1.49 1.85 7.73
C ARG A 51 1.08 1.74 6.27
N VAL A 52 0.17 0.82 5.97
CA VAL A 52 -0.29 0.58 4.60
C VAL A 52 -1.00 1.80 4.01
N ALA A 53 -1.81 2.48 4.82
CA ALA A 53 -2.49 3.71 4.44
C ALA A 53 -1.51 4.77 3.90
N ASP A 54 -0.43 5.02 4.66
CA ASP A 54 0.59 6.00 4.27
C ASP A 54 1.34 5.57 3.01
N SER A 55 1.69 4.28 2.91
CA SER A 55 2.41 3.76 1.75
C SER A 55 1.59 3.81 0.47
N ILE A 56 0.28 3.51 0.54
CA ILE A 56 -0.64 3.65 -0.59
C ILE A 56 -0.77 5.12 -0.98
N ALA A 57 -1.04 6.01 -0.01
CA ALA A 57 -1.19 7.44 -0.27
C ALA A 57 0.06 8.03 -0.93
N THR A 58 1.23 7.73 -0.37
CA THR A 58 2.54 8.18 -0.88
C THR A 58 2.82 7.63 -2.27
N PHE A 59 2.58 6.34 -2.51
CA PHE A 59 2.79 5.73 -3.81
C PHE A 59 1.91 6.38 -4.89
N LEU A 60 0.60 6.48 -4.64
CA LEU A 60 -0.33 7.07 -5.60
C LEU A 60 0.00 8.53 -5.87
N TRP A 61 0.32 9.30 -4.83
CA TRP A 61 0.67 10.71 -4.96
C TRP A 61 1.89 10.96 -5.85
N ASN A 62 2.93 10.13 -5.71
CA ASN A 62 4.16 10.27 -6.47
C ASN A 62 4.08 9.62 -7.87
N TRP A 63 3.24 8.61 -8.04
CA TRP A 63 3.04 7.95 -9.34
C TRP A 63 2.11 8.73 -10.25
N ASP A 64 0.87 8.98 -9.80
CA ASP A 64 -0.19 9.61 -10.59
C ASP A 64 -1.20 10.29 -9.64
N LYS A 65 -1.15 11.63 -9.60
CA LYS A 65 -1.98 12.46 -8.72
C LYS A 65 -3.47 12.41 -9.06
N ASP A 66 -3.84 12.07 -10.29
CA ASP A 66 -5.25 11.92 -10.66
C ASP A 66 -5.79 10.58 -10.16
N GLN A 67 -4.98 9.52 -10.25
CA GLN A 67 -5.30 8.23 -9.65
C GLN A 67 -5.38 8.29 -8.13
N PHE A 68 -4.49 9.07 -7.50
CA PHE A 68 -4.59 9.39 -6.07
C PHE A 68 -5.95 9.99 -5.71
N ARG A 69 -6.40 11.04 -6.44
CA ARG A 69 -7.68 11.70 -6.18
C ARG A 69 -8.85 10.74 -6.33
N LEU A 70 -8.84 9.94 -7.41
CA LEU A 70 -9.90 8.96 -7.69
C LEU A 70 -9.96 7.82 -6.65
N PHE A 71 -8.81 7.45 -6.09
CA PHE A 71 -8.76 6.46 -5.02
C PHE A 71 -9.43 6.97 -3.74
N PHE A 72 -9.16 8.22 -3.34
CA PHE A 72 -9.72 8.82 -2.13
C PHE A 72 -11.14 9.38 -2.30
N ASP A 73 -11.63 9.50 -3.53
CA ASP A 73 -13.03 9.82 -3.82
C ASP A 73 -13.96 8.65 -3.49
N LEU A 74 -14.55 8.69 -2.29
CA LEU A 74 -15.49 7.67 -1.81
C LEU A 74 -16.87 7.71 -2.47
N SER A 75 -17.15 8.68 -3.36
CA SER A 75 -18.38 8.65 -4.18
C SER A 75 -18.32 7.54 -5.23
N ARG A 76 -17.11 7.11 -5.62
CA ARG A 76 -16.89 5.96 -6.49
C ARG A 76 -16.93 4.68 -5.67
N TYR A 77 -17.63 3.66 -6.17
CA TYR A 77 -17.72 2.41 -5.44
C TYR A 77 -16.46 1.58 -5.56
N ASP A 78 -15.90 1.39 -6.75
CA ASP A 78 -14.72 0.54 -6.94
C ASP A 78 -13.54 1.35 -7.48
N PHE A 79 -12.34 0.88 -7.17
CA PHE A 79 -11.08 1.36 -7.70
C PHE A 79 -10.06 0.25 -7.55
N LYS A 80 -9.32 -0.06 -8.60
CA LYS A 80 -8.29 -1.08 -8.59
C LYS A 80 -7.10 -0.67 -9.43
N ILE A 81 -5.92 -0.75 -8.83
CA ILE A 81 -4.65 -0.74 -9.54
C ILE A 81 -4.04 -2.11 -9.44
N THR A 82 -3.64 -2.65 -10.58
CA THR A 82 -2.79 -3.84 -10.66
C THR A 82 -1.46 -3.44 -11.29
N TRP A 83 -0.40 -3.66 -10.55
CA TRP A 83 0.97 -3.50 -11.00
C TRP A 83 1.54 -4.85 -11.38
N GLU A 84 2.14 -4.99 -12.56
CA GLU A 84 2.74 -6.24 -13.04
C GLU A 84 4.15 -6.01 -13.60
N ARG A 85 5.09 -6.84 -13.19
CA ARG A 85 6.46 -6.91 -13.72
C ARG A 85 6.66 -8.22 -14.45
N PRO A 86 7.54 -8.25 -15.48
CA PRO A 86 7.83 -9.47 -16.21
C PRO A 86 8.56 -10.53 -15.36
N CYS A 87 9.37 -10.13 -14.38
CA CYS A 87 10.17 -11.05 -13.54
C CYS A 87 10.27 -10.58 -12.06
N GLY A 88 10.69 -11.48 -11.16
CA GLY A 88 10.84 -11.24 -9.70
C GLY A 88 9.89 -12.05 -8.81
N MET A 89 10.10 -12.07 -7.49
CA MET A 89 9.16 -12.72 -6.55
C MET A 89 7.95 -11.83 -6.22
N ASP A 90 8.07 -10.52 -6.45
CA ASP A 90 7.03 -9.51 -6.16
C ASP A 90 6.38 -9.01 -7.45
N ARG A 91 6.26 -9.92 -8.43
CA ARG A 91 5.90 -9.61 -9.82
C ARG A 91 4.62 -8.83 -9.93
N CYS A 92 3.64 -9.11 -9.09
CA CYS A 92 2.36 -8.46 -9.19
C CYS A 92 1.90 -7.92 -7.84
N PHE A 93 1.50 -6.66 -7.81
CA PHE A 93 0.95 -5.94 -6.65
C PHE A 93 -0.44 -5.40 -6.98
N THR A 94 -1.35 -5.38 -6.01
CA THR A 94 -2.68 -4.79 -6.20
C THR A 94 -3.03 -3.84 -5.05
N ILE A 95 -3.62 -2.70 -5.40
CA ILE A 95 -4.40 -1.84 -4.50
C ILE A 95 -5.83 -1.91 -5.00
N GLN A 96 -6.76 -2.31 -4.16
CA GLN A 96 -8.17 -2.26 -4.48
C GLN A 96 -8.94 -1.56 -3.36
N ARG A 97 -9.88 -0.70 -3.71
CA ARG A 97 -10.86 -0.11 -2.80
C ARG A 97 -12.25 -0.47 -3.30
N ILE A 98 -13.05 -1.08 -2.45
CA ILE A 98 -14.47 -1.38 -2.68
C ILE A 98 -15.27 -0.66 -1.59
N GLY A 99 -15.90 0.44 -1.95
CA GLY A 99 -16.56 1.38 -1.06
C GLY A 99 -15.57 1.89 -0.02
N ARG A 100 -15.80 1.51 1.23
CA ARG A 100 -14.96 1.86 2.37
C ARG A 100 -14.01 0.74 2.78
N LYS A 101 -13.84 -0.31 1.98
CA LYS A 101 -12.88 -1.37 2.25
C LYS A 101 -11.69 -1.27 1.30
N VAL A 102 -10.48 -1.30 1.83
CA VAL A 102 -9.23 -1.33 1.07
C VAL A 102 -8.60 -2.70 1.22
N LEU A 103 -8.17 -3.28 0.10
CA LEU A 103 -7.55 -4.59 -0.02
C LEU A 103 -6.23 -4.40 -0.75
N THR A 104 -5.15 -4.96 -0.20
CA THR A 104 -3.86 -4.88 -0.88
C THR A 104 -2.97 -6.08 -0.58
N GLY A 105 -2.08 -6.39 -1.51
CA GLY A 105 -1.18 -7.52 -1.42
C GLY A 105 -0.43 -7.79 -2.71
N PHE A 106 0.33 -8.88 -2.70
CA PHE A 106 1.09 -9.34 -3.86
C PHE A 106 0.59 -10.72 -4.28
N ARG A 107 0.79 -11.04 -5.56
CA ARG A 107 0.60 -12.41 -6.04
C ARG A 107 1.66 -13.30 -5.39
N LEU A 108 1.24 -14.21 -4.53
CA LEU A 108 2.12 -15.21 -3.94
C LEU A 108 2.39 -16.35 -4.94
N PRO A 109 3.58 -16.98 -4.91
CA PRO A 109 3.83 -18.21 -5.65
C PRO A 109 2.81 -19.30 -5.30
N LYS A 110 2.50 -20.20 -6.27
CA LYS A 110 1.53 -21.31 -6.13
C LYS A 110 1.72 -22.23 -4.92
N HIS A 111 2.92 -22.30 -4.35
CA HIS A 111 3.17 -23.12 -3.15
C HIS A 111 2.80 -22.41 -1.84
N PHE A 112 2.52 -21.10 -1.89
CA PHE A 112 2.05 -20.28 -0.77
C PHE A 112 0.57 -19.91 -0.86
N ALA A 113 -0.05 -20.04 -2.05
CA ALA A 113 -1.46 -19.76 -2.27
C ALA A 113 -2.18 -21.00 -2.84
N LYS A 114 -3.41 -21.28 -2.38
CA LYS A 114 -4.27 -22.28 -3.01
C LYS A 114 -4.79 -21.72 -4.34
N GLY A 115 -4.05 -21.96 -5.43
CA GLY A 115 -4.45 -21.61 -6.80
C GLY A 115 -3.64 -20.49 -7.45
N ASP A 116 -4.03 -20.12 -8.67
CA ASP A 116 -3.47 -18.99 -9.43
C ASP A 116 -4.05 -17.62 -9.01
N GLU A 117 -4.89 -17.61 -7.98
CA GLU A 117 -5.70 -16.47 -7.60
C GLU A 117 -4.92 -15.40 -6.82
N TRP A 118 -5.21 -14.15 -7.17
CA TRP A 118 -4.79 -13.00 -6.38
C TRP A 118 -5.31 -13.11 -4.97
N THR A 119 -4.40 -12.92 -4.01
CA THR A 119 -4.73 -13.02 -2.61
C THR A 119 -4.40 -11.71 -1.92
N PRO A 120 -5.39 -10.92 -1.47
CA PRO A 120 -5.12 -9.73 -0.66
C PRO A 120 -4.47 -10.17 0.66
N LEU A 121 -3.31 -9.61 0.97
CA LEU A 121 -2.55 -9.95 2.16
C LEU A 121 -3.09 -9.24 3.40
N VAL A 122 -3.62 -8.04 3.21
CA VAL A 122 -4.18 -7.19 4.26
C VAL A 122 -5.41 -6.46 3.74
N ALA A 123 -6.35 -6.20 4.63
CA ALA A 123 -7.49 -5.34 4.37
C ALA A 123 -7.73 -4.35 5.51
N PHE A 124 -8.27 -3.21 5.15
CA PHE A 124 -8.58 -2.10 6.05
C PHE A 124 -9.99 -1.60 5.77
N ASP A 125 -10.67 -1.13 6.80
CA ASP A 125 -11.93 -0.38 6.66
C ASP A 125 -11.64 1.12 6.85
N ILE A 126 -12.32 1.94 6.04
CA ILE A 126 -12.30 3.40 6.11
C ILE A 126 -13.53 3.82 6.90
N GLU A 127 -13.28 4.34 8.09
CA GLU A 127 -14.31 4.84 9.01
C GLU A 127 -15.02 6.08 8.46
N GLY A 128 -16.11 6.50 9.10
CA GLY A 128 -16.90 7.66 8.67
C GLY A 128 -16.14 8.98 8.64
N ASP A 129 -15.12 9.11 9.49
CA ASP A 129 -14.23 10.26 9.55
C ASP A 129 -13.05 10.17 8.57
N GLY A 130 -12.87 9.03 7.89
CA GLY A 130 -11.75 8.76 6.99
C GLY A 130 -10.57 8.03 7.64
N ARG A 131 -10.65 7.65 8.91
CA ARG A 131 -9.62 6.86 9.60
C ARG A 131 -9.60 5.43 9.06
N TRP A 132 -8.42 4.84 8.94
CA TRP A 132 -8.27 3.45 8.52
C TRP A 132 -8.08 2.52 9.72
N THR A 133 -8.83 1.43 9.75
CA THR A 133 -8.76 0.39 10.78
C THR A 133 -8.48 -0.97 10.16
N ASP A 134 -7.66 -1.79 10.82
CA ASP A 134 -7.33 -3.14 10.35
C ASP A 134 -8.58 -4.03 10.32
N SER A 135 -8.90 -4.65 9.18
CA SER A 135 -10.09 -5.50 9.03
C SER A 135 -9.79 -6.97 8.72
N TYR A 136 -8.70 -7.27 8.02
CA TYR A 136 -8.32 -8.65 7.68
C TYR A 136 -6.83 -8.81 7.37
N CYS A 137 -6.30 -10.02 7.55
CA CYS A 137 -5.00 -10.47 7.04
C CYS A 137 -5.11 -11.88 6.45
N TYR A 138 -4.45 -12.14 5.32
CA TYR A 138 -4.45 -13.45 4.65
C TYR A 138 -4.01 -14.59 5.59
N LEU A 139 -4.57 -15.78 5.34
CA LEU A 139 -4.46 -17.06 6.07
C LEU A 139 -5.42 -17.26 7.26
N GLY A 140 -6.55 -16.56 7.32
CA GLY A 140 -7.49 -16.70 8.45
C GLY A 140 -6.83 -16.34 9.79
N SER A 141 -5.72 -15.60 9.72
CA SER A 141 -4.97 -15.14 10.86
C SER A 141 -5.65 -13.90 11.43
N SER A 142 -5.70 -13.83 12.76
CA SER A 142 -6.17 -12.67 13.52
C SER A 142 -5.61 -11.35 12.98
N PRO A 143 -6.34 -10.22 13.10
CA PRO A 143 -5.84 -8.86 12.83
C PRO A 143 -4.45 -8.56 13.43
N ALA A 144 -4.02 -9.29 14.46
CA ALA A 144 -2.66 -9.19 15.01
C ALA A 144 -1.53 -9.33 13.95
N ASN A 145 -1.78 -10.09 12.87
CA ASN A 145 -0.81 -10.27 11.79
C ASN A 145 -0.86 -9.16 10.71
N SER A 146 -1.90 -8.32 10.69
CA SER A 146 -2.02 -7.23 9.70
C SER A 146 -0.90 -6.20 9.85
N LYS A 147 -0.40 -5.96 11.07
CA LYS A 147 0.74 -5.06 11.30
C LYS A 147 2.03 -5.59 10.68
N THR A 148 2.30 -6.88 10.85
CA THR A 148 3.53 -7.51 10.29
C THR A 148 3.46 -7.57 8.77
N TRP A 149 2.36 -8.08 8.22
CA TRP A 149 2.19 -8.15 6.77
C TRP A 149 2.01 -6.78 6.13
N GLY A 150 1.35 -5.86 6.82
CA GLY A 150 1.19 -4.48 6.42
C GLY A 150 2.53 -3.78 6.26
N ARG A 151 3.47 -3.95 7.20
CA ARG A 151 4.84 -3.45 7.06
C ARG A 151 5.56 -4.02 5.84
N ILE A 152 5.44 -5.32 5.60
CA ILE A 152 6.03 -5.97 4.42
C ILE A 152 5.43 -5.39 3.14
N VAL A 153 4.10 -5.22 3.11
CA VAL A 153 3.38 -4.65 1.97
C VAL A 153 3.78 -3.21 1.73
N SER A 154 3.70 -2.38 2.75
CA SER A 154 4.17 -0.99 2.73
C SER A 154 5.59 -0.84 2.20
N TRP A 155 6.53 -1.63 2.74
CA TRP A 155 7.91 -1.57 2.30
C TRP A 155 8.05 -1.95 0.82
N LYS A 156 7.36 -3.00 0.34
CA LYS A 156 7.40 -3.37 -1.08
C LYS A 156 6.75 -2.32 -1.99
N ILE A 157 5.67 -1.66 -1.55
CA ILE A 157 5.04 -0.57 -2.29
C ILE A 157 6.05 0.56 -2.50
N LEU A 158 6.62 1.06 -1.40
CA LEU A 158 7.53 2.20 -1.43
C LEU A 158 8.89 1.84 -2.06
N PHE A 159 9.49 0.73 -1.63
CA PHE A 159 10.84 0.36 -2.02
C PHE A 159 10.93 -0.27 -3.40
N ASN A 160 10.03 -1.19 -3.74
CA ASN A 160 10.11 -1.83 -5.04
C ASN A 160 9.38 -0.98 -6.07
N GLN A 161 8.10 -0.65 -5.84
CA GLN A 161 7.27 -0.12 -6.92
C GLN A 161 7.56 1.34 -7.26
N LEU A 162 7.71 2.21 -6.26
CA LEU A 162 8.05 3.61 -6.53
C LEU A 162 9.45 3.73 -7.15
N TRP A 163 10.43 2.98 -6.64
CA TRP A 163 11.77 2.94 -7.20
C TRP A 163 11.82 2.40 -8.64
N ASP A 164 10.97 1.43 -8.99
CA ASP A 164 10.89 0.92 -10.36
C ASP A 164 10.22 1.90 -11.32
N LEU A 165 9.25 2.70 -10.85
CA LEU A 165 8.65 3.78 -11.62
C LEU A 165 9.69 4.81 -12.04
N GLU A 166 10.49 5.27 -11.08
CA GLU A 166 11.55 6.25 -11.32
C GLU A 166 12.60 5.76 -12.32
N ARG A 167 12.76 4.43 -12.44
CA ARG A 167 13.79 3.80 -13.28
C ARG A 167 13.25 3.09 -14.52
N ASN A 168 11.95 3.21 -14.80
CA ASN A 168 11.27 2.66 -15.97
C ASN A 168 11.66 1.20 -16.31
N ARG A 169 11.60 0.29 -15.34
CA ARG A 169 12.08 -1.10 -15.48
C ARG A 169 11.09 -2.06 -16.16
N GLY A 170 10.24 -1.55 -17.06
CA GLY A 170 9.33 -2.37 -17.87
C GLY A 170 8.15 -2.96 -17.09
N ALA A 171 7.71 -2.27 -16.03
CA ALA A 171 6.50 -2.62 -15.33
C ALA A 171 5.26 -2.05 -16.04
N THR A 172 4.16 -2.80 -15.99
CA THR A 172 2.87 -2.38 -16.52
C THR A 172 1.93 -2.07 -15.38
N VAL A 173 1.26 -0.92 -15.44
CA VAL A 173 0.20 -0.56 -14.51
C VAL A 173 -1.13 -0.61 -15.22
N LYS A 174 -2.08 -1.34 -14.64
CA LYS A 174 -3.47 -1.42 -15.09
C LYS A 174 -4.35 -0.75 -14.05
N VAL A 175 -5.24 0.11 -14.51
CA VAL A 175 -6.21 0.82 -13.67
C VAL A 175 -7.60 0.39 -14.10
N ASP A 176 -8.43 0.07 -13.13
CA ASP A 176 -9.86 -0.18 -13.29
C ASP A 176 -10.61 0.67 -12.25
N HIS A 177 -11.60 1.44 -12.72
CA HIS A 177 -12.40 2.31 -11.87
C HIS A 177 -13.77 1.71 -11.52
N GLY A 178 -14.04 0.48 -11.98
CA GLY A 178 -15.32 -0.20 -11.86
C GLY A 178 -16.53 0.66 -12.26
N GLY A 179 -17.72 0.21 -11.86
CA GLY A 179 -18.96 0.96 -12.05
C GLY A 179 -19.20 1.99 -10.95
N LEU A 180 -19.98 3.02 -11.27
CA LEU A 180 -20.59 3.88 -10.25
C LEU A 180 -21.49 3.05 -9.34
N LYS A 181 -21.64 3.47 -8.08
CA LYS A 181 -22.56 2.84 -7.13
C LYS A 181 -23.97 2.89 -7.74
N LEU A 182 -24.58 1.73 -8.00
CA LEU A 182 -26.03 1.67 -8.22
C LEU A 182 -26.65 1.80 -6.84
N ASP A 183 -27.32 2.92 -6.59
CA ASP A 183 -28.10 3.11 -5.38
C ASP A 183 -29.20 2.03 -5.33
N ALA A 184 -29.18 1.22 -4.27
CA ALA A 184 -30.24 0.30 -3.88
C ALA A 184 -30.78 0.73 -2.52
#